data_AF-A0A6I2WVA1-F1
#
_entry.id   AF-A0A6I2WVA1-F1
#
_cell.length_a   1.000
_cell.length_b   1.000
_cell.length_c   1.000
_cell.angle_alpha   90.00
_cell.angle_beta   90.00
_cell.angle_gamma   90.00
#
_symmetry.space_group_name_H-M   'P 1'
#
loop_
_entity.id
_entity.type
_entity.pdbx_description
1 polymer ?
#
loop_
_entity_poly.entity_id
_entity_poly.type
_entity_poly.pdbx_seq_one_letter_code
_entity_poly.pdbx_strand_id
1 'polypeptide(L)'
;TGKTNAIRALARSWASWCETHYIAEPERFFGSAGQIERVLTSRFWRRDVADLDTKRESAPSWKLIVAEDTDDLLRAPGIGMGQGALGRLFNLADGVLGQGSNAIFLITTNAPVEDMHPALLRPGRCLSRLEFGRFGSEDARSWLPEGLRQRVTGPTTLAELFEMRGDHQRIVHHEQTKVGGYL
;
A
#
# COMPACT_ATOMS: atom_id res chain seq x y z
N THR A 1 -3.50 6.79 11.41
CA THR A 1 -2.35 7.70 11.18
C THR A 1 -2.34 8.38 9.82
N GLY A 2 -2.93 7.82 8.74
CA GLY A 2 -3.00 8.46 7.42
C GLY A 2 -2.32 7.70 6.28
N LYS A 3 -1.80 6.50 6.57
CA LYS A 3 -1.12 5.61 5.61
C LYS A 3 -1.97 5.32 4.37
N THR A 4 -3.21 4.89 4.55
CA THR A 4 -4.14 4.60 3.44
C THR A 4 -4.41 5.83 2.57
N ASN A 5 -4.48 7.03 3.16
CA ASN A 5 -4.63 8.27 2.39
C ASN A 5 -3.39 8.59 1.55
N ALA A 6 -2.21 8.38 2.11
CA ALA A 6 -0.96 8.55 1.37
C ALA A 6 -0.83 7.54 0.23
N ILE A 7 -1.18 6.27 0.45
CA ILE A 7 -1.21 5.25 -0.61
C ILE A 7 -2.17 5.67 -1.73
N ARG A 8 -3.38 6.09 -1.39
CA ARG A 8 -4.36 6.55 -2.40
C ARG A 8 -3.87 7.76 -3.18
N ALA A 9 -3.21 8.71 -2.52
CA ALA A 9 -2.61 9.86 -3.19
C ALA A 9 -1.46 9.46 -4.13
N LEU A 10 -0.60 8.55 -3.67
CA LEU A 10 0.52 8.01 -4.46
C LEU A 10 0.04 7.24 -5.69
N ALA A 11 -0.93 6.34 -5.51
CA ALA A 11 -1.51 5.58 -6.61
C ALA A 11 -2.11 6.49 -7.68
N ARG A 12 -2.80 7.57 -7.27
CA ARG A 12 -3.33 8.57 -8.21
C ARG A 12 -2.23 9.35 -8.92
N SER A 13 -1.18 9.78 -8.22
CA SER A 13 -0.10 10.56 -8.83
C SER A 13 0.76 9.73 -9.79
N TRP A 14 0.82 8.41 -9.60
CA TRP A 14 1.62 7.49 -10.42
C TRP A 14 0.82 6.77 -11.52
N ALA A 15 -0.49 7.00 -11.62
CA ALA A 15 -1.37 6.28 -12.53
C ALA A 15 -0.99 6.36 -14.02
N SER A 16 -0.24 7.38 -14.44
CA SER A 16 0.21 7.54 -15.83
C SER A 16 1.32 6.58 -16.24
N TRP A 17 2.07 6.01 -15.29
CA TRP A 17 3.23 5.17 -15.57
C TRP A 17 3.33 3.89 -14.70
N CYS A 18 2.52 3.79 -13.65
CA CYS A 18 2.53 2.69 -12.70
C CYS A 18 1.13 2.14 -12.43
N GLU A 19 0.94 0.83 -12.58
CA GLU A 19 -0.28 0.13 -12.18
C GLU A 19 -0.24 -0.22 -10.70
N THR A 20 -1.29 0.13 -9.96
CA THR A 20 -1.37 -0.24 -8.54
C THR A 20 -2.14 -1.55 -8.37
N HIS A 21 -1.52 -2.53 -7.73
CA HIS A 21 -2.13 -3.81 -7.34
C HIS A 21 -2.26 -3.87 -5.83
N TYR A 22 -3.49 -3.97 -5.33
CA TYR A 22 -3.77 -4.13 -3.91
C TYR A 22 -3.83 -5.61 -3.53
N ILE A 23 -3.08 -6.01 -2.51
CA ILE A 23 -3.05 -7.36 -1.96
C ILE A 23 -3.87 -7.40 -0.68
N ALA A 24 -4.99 -8.12 -0.71
CA ALA A 24 -5.90 -8.23 0.42
C ALA A 24 -5.40 -9.21 1.51
N GLU A 25 -4.67 -10.26 1.13
CA GLU A 25 -4.12 -11.28 2.04
C GLU A 25 -2.59 -11.38 1.84
N PRO A 26 -1.79 -10.51 2.50
CA PRO A 26 -0.34 -10.45 2.30
C PRO A 26 0.38 -11.78 2.56
N GLU A 27 0.04 -12.47 3.66
CA GLU A 27 0.67 -13.72 4.08
C GLU A 27 0.47 -14.82 3.04
N ARG A 28 -0.75 -14.91 2.49
CA ARG A 28 -1.10 -15.89 1.45
C ARG A 28 -0.42 -15.56 0.12
N PHE A 29 -0.39 -14.28 -0.25
CA PHE A 29 0.25 -13.81 -1.47
C PHE A 29 1.76 -14.09 -1.47
N PHE A 30 2.47 -13.61 -0.45
CA PHE A 30 3.89 -13.89 -0.29
C PHE A 30 4.15 -15.36 0.09
N GLY A 31 3.13 -16.08 0.55
CA GLY A 31 3.07 -17.52 0.74
C GLY A 31 3.28 -18.34 -0.55
N SER A 32 2.93 -17.78 -1.71
CA SER A 32 2.79 -18.52 -2.96
C SER A 32 3.56 -17.88 -4.12
N ALA A 33 4.58 -18.58 -4.63
CA ALA A 33 5.34 -18.13 -5.80
C ALA A 33 4.45 -17.92 -7.04
N GLY A 34 3.44 -18.77 -7.24
CA GLY A 34 2.52 -18.65 -8.37
C GLY A 34 1.60 -17.43 -8.30
N GLN A 35 1.21 -16.98 -7.09
CA GLN A 35 0.43 -15.74 -6.94
C GLN A 35 1.27 -14.51 -7.30
N ILE A 36 2.53 -14.50 -6.85
CA ILE A 36 3.49 -13.45 -7.19
C ILE A 36 3.72 -13.42 -8.70
N GLU A 37 4.03 -14.57 -9.31
CA GLU A 37 4.25 -14.69 -10.75
C GLU A 37 3.05 -14.19 -11.53
N ARG A 38 1.83 -14.59 -11.15
CA ARG A 38 0.60 -14.12 -11.80
C ARG A 38 0.46 -12.60 -11.76
N VAL A 39 0.79 -11.93 -10.65
CA VAL A 39 0.72 -10.46 -10.56
C VAL A 39 1.82 -9.81 -11.42
N LEU A 40 3.06 -10.29 -11.29
CA LEU A 40 4.19 -9.74 -12.04
C LEU A 40 4.03 -9.90 -13.56
N THR A 41 3.45 -11.03 -13.99
CA THR A 41 3.22 -11.40 -15.39
C THR A 41 1.83 -11.03 -15.92
N SER A 42 0.90 -10.52 -15.09
CA SER A 42 -0.50 -10.27 -15.47
C SER A 42 -0.69 -9.39 -16.72
N ARG A 43 0.27 -8.53 -17.06
CA ARG A 43 0.28 -7.76 -18.31
C ARG A 43 0.83 -8.49 -19.54
N PHE A 44 1.64 -9.53 -19.36
CA PHE A 44 2.10 -10.39 -20.45
C PHE A 44 0.89 -11.12 -21.06
N TRP A 45 0.07 -11.79 -20.25
CA TRP A 45 -1.11 -12.53 -20.74
C TRP A 45 -2.26 -11.67 -21.28
N ARG A 46 -2.38 -10.40 -20.86
CA ARG A 46 -3.48 -9.52 -21.29
C ARG A 46 -3.27 -8.92 -22.69
N ARG A 47 -2.05 -8.98 -23.22
CA ARG A 47 -1.68 -8.46 -24.54
C ARG A 47 -1.60 -9.54 -25.63
N ASP A 48 -1.24 -10.77 -25.26
CA ASP A 48 -0.95 -11.82 -26.24
C ASP A 48 -2.19 -12.33 -27.01
N VAL A 49 -3.41 -12.08 -26.53
CA VAL A 49 -4.65 -12.58 -27.18
C VAL A 49 -5.37 -11.50 -28.00
N ALA A 50 -5.05 -10.21 -27.83
CA ALA A 50 -5.84 -9.12 -28.41
C ALA A 50 -5.06 -8.19 -29.36
N ASP A 51 -3.73 -8.29 -29.46
CA ASP A 51 -2.93 -7.24 -30.09
C ASP A 51 -1.77 -7.78 -30.94
N LEU A 52 -2.05 -8.78 -31.80
CA LEU A 52 -1.08 -9.30 -32.77
C LEU A 52 -0.73 -8.32 -33.91
N ASP A 53 -1.32 -7.12 -33.97
CA ASP A 53 -1.21 -6.23 -35.14
C ASP A 53 -0.68 -4.81 -34.86
N THR A 54 -0.24 -4.49 -33.64
CA THR A 54 0.30 -3.15 -33.34
C THR A 54 1.72 -3.21 -32.75
N LYS A 55 2.73 -3.06 -33.62
CA LYS A 55 4.14 -2.80 -33.27
C LYS A 55 4.30 -1.47 -32.52
N ARG A 56 3.91 -1.43 -31.26
CA ARG A 56 4.47 -0.49 -30.28
C ARG A 56 5.06 -1.32 -29.16
N GLU A 57 6.38 -1.47 -29.18
CA GLU A 57 7.18 -1.82 -28.01
C GLU A 57 7.01 -0.71 -26.96
N SER A 58 5.85 -0.64 -26.32
CA SER A 58 5.67 0.23 -25.16
C SER A 58 6.42 -0.44 -24.02
N ALA A 59 7.42 0.23 -23.46
CA ALA A 59 8.18 -0.24 -22.30
C ALA A 59 7.26 -0.81 -21.21
N PRO A 60 7.69 -1.85 -20.45
CA PRO A 60 6.87 -2.44 -19.42
C PRO A 60 6.46 -1.38 -18.40
N SER A 61 5.16 -1.19 -18.22
CA SER A 61 4.64 -0.29 -17.18
C SER A 61 5.02 -0.79 -15.80
N TRP A 62 5.40 0.12 -14.91
CA TRP A 62 5.71 -0.22 -13.53
C TRP A 62 4.48 -0.77 -12.80
N LYS A 63 4.71 -1.56 -11.76
CA LYS A 63 3.68 -2.10 -10.87
C LYS A 63 3.98 -1.70 -9.43
N LEU A 64 3.04 -1.02 -8.78
CA LEU A 64 3.05 -0.77 -7.35
C LEU A 64 2.22 -1.84 -6.66
N ILE A 65 2.88 -2.79 -5.99
CA ILE A 65 2.23 -3.87 -5.23
C ILE A 65 2.08 -3.40 -3.79
N VAL A 66 0.84 -3.16 -3.37
CA VAL A 66 0.49 -2.64 -2.05
C VAL A 66 0.01 -3.78 -1.16
N ALA A 67 0.68 -3.98 -0.03
CA ALA A 67 0.21 -4.82 1.06
C ALA A 67 0.02 -3.94 2.31
N GLU A 68 -1.22 -3.72 2.73
CA GLU A 68 -1.52 -3.03 3.98
C GLU A 68 -1.59 -4.00 5.16
N ASP A 69 -1.39 -3.48 6.37
CA ASP A 69 -1.57 -4.20 7.64
C ASP A 69 -0.77 -5.50 7.74
N THR A 70 0.51 -5.42 7.40
CA THR A 70 1.43 -6.57 7.34
C THR A 70 2.11 -6.87 8.68
N ASP A 71 1.46 -6.54 9.80
CA ASP A 71 2.05 -6.65 11.14
C ASP A 71 2.47 -8.09 11.45
N ASP A 72 1.64 -9.06 11.07
CA ASP A 72 1.91 -10.49 11.27
C ASP A 72 2.96 -11.03 10.28
N LEU A 73 2.97 -10.54 9.05
CA LEU A 73 4.00 -10.87 8.07
C LEU A 73 5.37 -10.37 8.53
N LEU A 74 5.48 -9.16 9.11
CA LEU A 74 6.75 -8.49 9.42
C LEU A 74 7.34 -8.81 10.79
N ARG A 75 6.51 -9.31 11.73
CA ARG A 75 6.93 -9.62 13.10
C ARG A 75 8.08 -10.64 13.12
N ALA A 76 9.10 -10.37 13.94
CA ALA A 76 10.22 -11.29 14.15
C ALA A 76 9.74 -12.70 14.56
N PRO A 77 10.42 -13.78 14.12
CA PRO A 77 9.81 -15.09 14.09
C PRO A 77 9.66 -15.72 15.48
N GLY A 78 8.45 -16.19 15.80
CA GLY A 78 8.28 -17.50 16.40
C GLY A 78 8.35 -18.60 15.33
N ILE A 79 8.57 -19.85 15.71
CA ILE A 79 8.55 -21.01 14.80
C ILE A 79 7.15 -21.09 14.18
N GLY A 80 6.95 -20.56 12.97
CA GLY A 80 5.61 -20.39 12.36
C GLY A 80 5.63 -19.95 10.90
N MET A 81 4.45 -20.01 10.25
CA MET A 81 4.22 -19.97 8.80
C MET A 81 4.71 -18.70 8.04
N GLY A 82 5.09 -17.61 8.73
CA GLY A 82 5.47 -16.33 8.12
C GLY A 82 6.90 -16.24 7.57
N GLN A 83 7.83 -17.10 7.99
CA GLN A 83 9.25 -16.99 7.61
C GLN A 83 9.50 -17.19 6.11
N GLY A 84 8.77 -18.11 5.48
CA GLY A 84 8.90 -18.35 4.04
C GLY A 84 8.35 -17.21 3.20
N ALA A 85 7.31 -16.52 3.68
CA ALA A 85 6.70 -15.39 3.00
C ALA A 85 7.62 -14.16 2.99
N LEU A 86 8.22 -13.82 4.14
CA LEU A 86 9.23 -12.78 4.25
C LEU A 86 10.46 -13.05 3.40
N GLY A 87 10.99 -14.29 3.45
CA GLY A 87 12.15 -14.67 2.64
C GLY A 87 11.89 -14.49 1.13
N ARG A 88 10.70 -14.85 0.66
CA ARG A 88 10.30 -14.63 -0.74
C ARG A 88 10.14 -13.15 -1.08
N LEU A 89 9.53 -12.35 -0.21
CA LEU A 89 9.48 -10.90 -0.38
C LEU A 89 10.89 -10.30 -0.53
N PHE A 90 11.85 -10.69 0.33
CA PHE A 90 13.23 -10.21 0.22
C PHE A 90 13.89 -10.65 -1.08
N ASN A 91 13.71 -11.91 -1.49
CA ASN A 91 14.24 -12.39 -2.76
C ASN A 91 13.64 -11.64 -3.96
N LEU A 92 12.42 -11.11 -3.86
CA LEU A 92 11.81 -10.29 -4.90
C LEU A 92 12.33 -8.84 -4.88
N ALA A 93 12.51 -8.26 -3.69
CA ALA A 93 13.05 -6.93 -3.52
C ALA A 93 14.54 -6.85 -3.91
N ASP A 94 15.31 -7.90 -3.61
CA ASP A 94 16.77 -7.93 -3.76
C ASP A 94 17.23 -8.67 -5.03
N GLY A 95 16.39 -9.54 -5.58
CA GLY A 95 16.79 -10.50 -6.59
C GLY A 95 16.72 -9.99 -8.03
N VAL A 96 17.38 -10.73 -8.91
CA VAL A 96 17.40 -10.56 -10.39
C VAL A 96 15.98 -10.48 -10.99
N LEU A 97 14.97 -11.09 -10.35
CA LEU A 97 13.56 -10.99 -10.74
C LEU A 97 12.94 -9.62 -10.44
N GLY A 98 13.41 -8.89 -9.42
CA GLY A 98 13.00 -7.51 -9.11
C GLY A 98 13.59 -6.51 -10.11
N GLN A 99 14.84 -6.73 -10.53
CA GLN A 99 15.56 -5.88 -11.49
C GLN A 99 14.96 -5.94 -12.91
N GLY A 100 14.20 -7.00 -13.24
CA GLY A 100 13.56 -7.17 -14.55
C GLY A 100 12.04 -7.01 -14.59
N SER A 101 11.36 -6.86 -13.45
CA SER A 101 9.88 -6.91 -13.37
C SER A 101 9.18 -5.56 -13.26
N ASN A 102 9.92 -4.44 -13.23
CA ASN A 102 9.40 -3.09 -13.00
C ASN A 102 8.40 -3.05 -11.83
N ALA A 103 8.74 -3.68 -10.71
CA ALA A 103 7.87 -3.82 -9.55
C ALA A 103 8.40 -3.03 -8.35
N ILE A 104 7.51 -2.31 -7.68
CA ILE A 104 7.74 -1.59 -6.43
C ILE A 104 6.80 -2.19 -5.40
N PHE A 105 7.34 -2.67 -4.28
CA PHE A 105 6.56 -3.16 -3.15
C PHE A 105 6.36 -2.03 -2.14
N LEU A 106 5.11 -1.71 -1.82
CA LEU A 106 4.73 -0.80 -0.75
C LEU A 106 4.05 -1.61 0.34
N ILE A 107 4.68 -1.61 1.51
CA ILE A 107 4.24 -2.39 2.66
C ILE A 107 3.90 -1.41 3.78
N THR A 108 2.76 -1.60 4.42
CA THR A 108 2.40 -0.83 5.62
C THR A 108 2.29 -1.72 6.85
N THR A 109 2.66 -1.16 7.99
CA THR A 109 2.61 -1.82 9.28
C THR A 109 2.36 -0.80 10.38
N ASN A 110 1.77 -1.23 11.49
CA ASN A 110 1.75 -0.51 12.76
C ASN A 110 2.80 -1.06 13.73
N ALA A 111 3.49 -2.16 13.40
CA ALA A 111 4.54 -2.71 14.21
C ALA A 111 5.70 -1.71 14.37
N PRO A 112 6.32 -1.64 15.56
CA PRO A 112 7.53 -0.86 15.77
C PRO A 112 8.63 -1.34 14.81
N VAL A 113 9.52 -0.42 14.40
CA VAL A 113 10.60 -0.78 13.47
C VAL A 113 11.57 -1.78 14.12
N GLU A 114 11.76 -1.68 15.43
CA GLU A 114 12.56 -2.59 16.22
C GLU A 114 12.05 -4.05 16.22
N ASP A 115 10.77 -4.25 15.93
CA ASP A 115 10.16 -5.58 15.84
C ASP A 115 10.24 -6.18 14.42
N MET A 116 10.72 -5.39 13.45
CA MET A 116 10.86 -5.81 12.05
C MET A 116 12.11 -6.67 11.84
N HIS A 117 11.99 -7.63 10.92
CA HIS A 117 13.12 -8.51 10.58
C HIS A 117 14.35 -7.70 10.10
N PRO A 118 15.55 -7.88 10.70
CA PRO A 118 16.75 -7.07 10.38
C PRO A 118 17.17 -7.12 8.91
N ALA A 119 16.79 -8.20 8.21
CA ALA A 119 17.05 -8.34 6.79
C ALA A 119 16.26 -7.36 5.89
N LEU A 120 15.25 -6.64 6.40
CA LEU A 120 14.62 -5.50 5.72
C LEU A 120 15.46 -4.23 5.80
N LEU A 121 16.24 -4.09 6.87
CA LEU A 121 17.01 -2.89 7.18
C LEU A 121 18.41 -2.90 6.54
N ARG A 122 18.75 -3.97 5.81
CA ARG A 122 20.04 -4.06 5.11
C ARG A 122 20.08 -3.08 3.94
N PRO A 123 21.22 -2.39 3.71
CA PRO A 123 21.39 -1.52 2.56
C PRO A 123 21.10 -2.23 1.24
N GLY A 124 20.40 -1.54 0.33
CA GLY A 124 20.07 -2.04 -1.02
C GLY A 124 18.76 -2.81 -1.14
N ARG A 125 18.04 -3.07 -0.03
CA ARG A 125 16.78 -3.84 -0.01
C ARG A 125 15.53 -2.98 0.15
N CYS A 126 15.65 -1.96 1.01
CA CYS A 126 14.61 -0.97 1.24
C CYS A 126 15.00 0.32 0.52
N LEU A 127 14.20 0.71 -0.48
CA LEU A 127 14.42 1.94 -1.24
C LEU A 127 14.11 3.19 -0.42
N SER A 128 13.09 3.14 0.44
CA SER A 128 12.65 4.26 1.25
C SER A 128 11.82 3.80 2.43
N ARG A 129 11.95 4.50 3.56
CA ARG A 129 11.17 4.30 4.78
C ARG A 129 10.46 5.59 5.13
N LEU A 130 9.14 5.53 5.30
CA LEU A 130 8.30 6.67 5.66
C LEU A 130 7.52 6.36 6.94
N GLU A 131 7.75 7.17 7.96
CA GLU A 131 7.03 7.08 9.22
C GLU A 131 5.88 8.08 9.26
N PHE A 132 4.70 7.63 9.69
CA PHE A 132 3.52 8.47 9.84
C PHE A 132 3.32 8.84 11.31
N GLY A 133 4.08 9.83 11.76
CA GLY A 133 3.95 10.43 13.08
C GLY A 133 2.79 11.42 13.21
N ARG A 134 2.64 11.99 14.41
CA ARG A 134 1.79 13.16 14.63
C ARG A 134 2.55 14.42 14.21
N PHE A 135 1.84 15.34 13.59
CA PHE A 135 2.31 16.68 13.30
C PHE A 135 2.32 17.49 14.59
N GLY A 136 3.33 18.36 14.74
CA GLY A 136 3.27 19.43 15.72
C GLY A 136 2.07 20.34 15.44
N SER A 137 1.57 21.03 16.46
CA SER A 137 0.38 21.88 16.29
C SER A 137 0.57 23.00 15.26
N GLU A 138 1.79 23.51 15.11
CA GLU A 138 2.11 24.52 14.08
C GLU A 138 2.09 23.93 12.66
N ASP A 139 2.74 22.79 12.44
CA ASP A 139 2.73 22.10 11.14
C ASP A 139 1.32 21.64 10.74
N ALA A 140 0.53 21.16 11.72
CA ALA A 140 -0.86 20.80 11.51
C ALA A 140 -1.70 22.00 11.06
N ARG A 141 -1.49 23.19 11.65
CA ARG A 141 -2.16 24.43 11.26
C ARG A 141 -1.68 24.94 9.91
N SER A 142 -0.39 24.83 9.61
CA SER A 142 0.15 25.28 8.31
C SER A 142 -0.35 24.42 7.16
N TRP A 143 -0.57 23.12 7.40
CA TRP A 143 -1.14 22.18 6.42
C TRP A 143 -2.60 22.48 6.09
N LEU A 144 -3.39 22.97 7.06
CA LEU A 144 -4.82 23.27 6.87
C LEU A 144 -5.05 24.66 6.24
N PRO A 145 -6.12 24.79 5.42
CA PRO A 145 -6.63 26.09 5.00
C PRO A 145 -6.94 27.00 6.20
N GLU A 146 -6.79 28.32 6.03
CA GLU A 146 -6.87 29.30 7.12
C GLU A 146 -8.12 29.14 8.01
N GLY A 147 -9.31 28.96 7.42
CA GLY A 147 -10.57 28.81 8.16
C GLY A 147 -10.73 27.50 8.96
N LEU A 148 -9.82 26.54 8.81
CA LEU A 148 -9.85 25.26 9.54
C LEU A 148 -8.75 25.16 10.61
N ARG A 149 -7.82 26.12 10.67
CA ARG A 149 -6.66 26.06 11.57
C ARG A 149 -7.04 26.02 13.04
N GLN A 150 -8.13 26.69 13.44
CA GLN A 150 -8.59 26.68 14.83
C GLN A 150 -9.08 25.30 15.30
N ARG A 151 -9.30 24.34 14.39
CA ARG A 151 -9.69 22.96 14.73
C ARG A 151 -8.53 22.15 15.31
N VAL A 152 -7.29 22.63 15.19
CA VAL A 152 -6.09 21.97 15.73
C VAL A 152 -5.90 22.37 17.19
N THR A 153 -6.20 21.44 18.10
CA THR A 153 -6.09 21.63 19.56
C THR A 153 -4.84 20.97 20.16
N GLY A 154 -4.09 20.18 19.39
CA GLY A 154 -2.89 19.47 19.86
C GLY A 154 -2.18 18.71 18.74
N PRO A 155 -1.23 17.81 19.07
CA PRO A 155 -0.55 16.98 18.09
C PRO A 155 -1.51 16.11 17.28
N THR A 156 -1.50 16.26 15.96
CA THR A 156 -2.56 15.75 15.05
C THR A 156 -1.98 14.82 14.00
N THR A 157 -2.65 13.71 13.69
CA THR A 157 -2.25 12.77 12.64
C THR A 157 -2.72 13.25 11.26
N LEU A 158 -2.07 12.76 10.20
CA LEU A 158 -2.49 13.06 8.83
C LEU A 158 -3.95 12.66 8.56
N ALA A 159 -4.41 11.55 9.14
CA ALA A 159 -5.81 11.12 9.01
C ALA A 159 -6.80 12.15 9.60
N GLU A 160 -6.51 12.67 10.80
CA GLU A 160 -7.32 13.72 11.43
C GLU A 160 -7.29 15.02 10.61
N LEU A 161 -6.15 15.38 10.01
CA LEU A 161 -6.04 16.54 9.13
C LEU A 161 -6.92 16.41 7.87
N PHE A 162 -6.92 15.24 7.22
CA PHE A 162 -7.81 15.00 6.09
C PHE A 162 -9.30 15.02 6.50
N GLU A 163 -9.64 14.47 7.67
CA GLU A 163 -10.99 14.53 8.22
C GLU A 163 -11.42 15.98 8.50
N MET A 164 -10.53 16.81 9.06
CA MET A 164 -10.79 18.24 9.24
C MET A 164 -11.03 18.96 7.92
N ARG A 165 -10.32 18.57 6.85
CA ARG A 165 -10.46 19.15 5.52
C ARG A 165 -11.73 18.72 4.78
N GLY A 166 -12.30 17.57 5.14
CA GLY A 166 -13.49 17.03 4.48
C GLY A 166 -13.21 16.35 3.13
N ASP A 167 -11.95 16.04 2.82
CA ASP A 167 -11.50 15.46 1.54
C ASP A 167 -11.77 13.94 1.44
N HIS A 168 -12.75 13.41 2.17
CA HIS A 168 -13.10 11.99 2.18
C HIS A 168 -14.57 11.80 1.83
N GLN A 169 -14.83 11.03 0.76
CA GLN A 169 -16.16 10.48 0.54
C GLN A 169 -16.47 9.48 1.65
N ARG A 170 -17.30 9.89 2.61
CA ARG A 170 -17.90 8.97 3.57
C ARG A 170 -18.84 8.04 2.82
N ILE A 171 -18.62 6.74 2.92
CA ILE A 171 -19.64 5.75 2.55
C ILE A 171 -20.73 5.89 3.62
N VAL A 172 -21.80 6.60 3.28
CA VAL A 172 -22.97 6.72 4.16
C VAL A 172 -23.73 5.40 4.05
N HIS A 173 -23.69 4.60 5.12
CA HIS A 173 -24.59 3.46 5.24
C HIS A 173 -26.02 4.00 5.36
N HIS A 174 -26.81 3.89 4.29
CA HIS A 174 -28.25 4.01 4.40
C HIS A 174 -28.76 2.72 5.04
N GLU A 175 -29.08 2.78 6.34
CA GLU A 175 -29.93 1.76 6.95
C GLU A 175 -31.27 1.78 6.22
N GLN A 176 -31.57 0.72 5.48
CA GLN A 176 -32.93 0.45 5.03
C GLN A 176 -33.76 0.10 6.26
N THR A 177 -34.52 1.07 6.77
CA THR A 177 -35.57 0.81 7.73
C THR A 177 -36.62 -0.08 7.05
N LYS A 178 -36.53 -1.40 7.26
CA LYS A 178 -37.63 -2.32 6.99
C LYS A 178 -38.76 -1.95 7.95
N VAL A 179 -39.71 -1.16 7.48
CA VAL A 179 -41.04 -1.05 8.10
C VAL A 179 -41.75 -2.37 7.85
N GLY A 180 -41.55 -3.31 8.77
CA GLY A 180 -42.31 -4.56 8.82
C GLY A 180 -43.71 -4.28 9.31
N GLY A 181 -44.62 -3.93 8.39
CA GLY A 181 -46.06 -3.98 8.64
C GLY A 181 -46.54 -5.42 8.46
N TYR A 182 -46.96 -6.05 9.55
CA TYR A 182 -47.83 -7.23 9.49
C TYR A 182 -49.28 -6.73 9.48
N LEU A 183 -50.00 -7.05 8.41
CA LEU A 183 -51.46 -7.19 8.37
C LEU A 183 -51.78 -8.55 7.77
#